data_AF-A0A2P4ZG93-F1
#
_entry.id   AF-A0A2P4ZG93-F1
#
_cell.length_a   1.000
_cell.length_b   1.000
_cell.length_c   1.000
_cell.angle_alpha   90.00
_cell.angle_beta   90.00
_cell.angle_gamma   90.00
#
_symmetry.space_group_name_H-M   'P 1'
#
loop_
_entity.id
_entity.type
_entity.pdbx_description
1 polymer ?
#
loop_
_entity_poly.entity_id
_entity_poly.type
_entity_poly.pdbx_seq_one_letter_code
_entity_poly.pdbx_strand_id
1 'polypeptide(L)'
;MKPVPAFRPRRDSLNDLGRTDKEHIQRLVLGLAKYETHFHPRGDYSYGQDLLSFESMELFLAVPTTDKFPVESLRGSNTKATLDIKAVLGDVLLVSASWLLGSSETRFDLYDCCIVAVQVNSQPFVIPAARTLTSTIGASAAQDMEMGEDGMIFEKGSGNEGPDTTKWVYWIPCSDGTWLEAQSENSEVIGLRHVEFFTDDGLTDHLQLKQKDWRISRRRAEEVGEVVKKSYDYSRWLDQIWSRPA
;
A
#
# COMPACT_ATOMS: atom_id res chain seq x y z
N MET A 1 -6.57 42.21 4.74
CA MET A 1 -6.21 41.19 5.75
C MET A 1 -4.80 40.71 5.46
N LYS A 2 -3.89 40.73 6.43
CA LYS A 2 -2.60 40.03 6.28
C LYS A 2 -2.91 38.53 6.39
N PRO A 3 -2.37 37.67 5.50
CA PRO A 3 -2.53 36.23 5.65
C PRO A 3 -1.98 35.84 7.02
N VAL A 4 -2.81 35.17 7.82
CA VAL A 4 -2.36 34.53 9.06
C VAL A 4 -1.32 33.50 8.61
N PRO A 5 -0.07 33.56 9.11
CA PRO A 5 0.90 32.52 8.83
C PRO A 5 0.26 31.20 9.22
N ALA A 6 0.15 30.25 8.28
CA ALA A 6 -0.29 28.91 8.61
C ALA A 6 0.51 28.46 9.83
N PHE A 7 -0.19 28.04 10.90
CA PHE A 7 0.45 27.46 12.06
C PHE A 7 1.28 26.28 11.54
N ARG A 8 2.58 26.50 11.40
CA ARG A 8 3.54 25.43 11.21
C ARG A 8 3.88 25.01 12.62
N PRO A 9 3.55 23.78 13.05
CA PRO A 9 4.09 23.24 14.30
C PRO A 9 5.58 23.55 14.30
N ARG A 10 6.09 24.14 15.38
CA ARG A 10 7.54 24.33 15.53
C ARG A 10 8.15 22.95 15.32
N ARG A 11 9.15 22.85 14.44
CA ARG A 11 10.05 21.69 14.32
C ARG A 11 10.93 21.61 15.58
N ASP A 12 10.33 21.56 16.76
CA ASP A 12 10.95 20.74 17.78
C ASP A 12 10.95 19.34 17.16
N SER A 13 12.09 18.66 17.13
CA SER A 13 12.16 17.37 16.47
C SER A 13 11.08 16.49 17.11
N LEU A 14 10.33 15.70 16.34
CA LEU A 14 9.44 14.69 16.96
C LEU A 14 10.22 13.86 18.00
N ASN A 15 11.53 13.73 17.82
CA ASN A 15 12.46 13.08 18.73
C ASN A 15 12.55 13.75 20.11
N ASP A 16 12.30 15.06 20.21
CA ASP A 16 12.38 15.85 21.45
C ASP A 16 11.11 15.74 22.30
N LEU A 17 10.05 15.15 21.75
CA LEU A 17 8.77 14.99 22.44
C LEU A 17 8.84 13.87 23.48
N GLY A 18 8.22 14.13 24.63
CA GLY A 18 7.98 13.11 25.65
C GLY A 18 7.10 11.98 25.11
N ARG A 19 7.17 10.82 25.77
CA ARG A 19 6.42 9.62 25.36
C ARG A 19 4.92 9.88 25.17
N THR A 20 4.28 10.55 26.12
CA THR A 20 2.84 10.84 26.07
C THR A 20 2.45 11.70 24.86
N ASP A 21 3.25 12.71 24.52
CA ASP A 21 2.99 13.57 23.37
C ASP A 21 3.19 12.80 22.05
N LYS A 22 4.20 11.93 21.97
CA LYS A 22 4.36 11.02 20.83
C LYS A 22 3.16 10.09 20.66
N GLU A 23 2.67 9.49 21.75
CA GLU A 23 1.49 8.62 21.72
C GLU A 23 0.24 9.39 21.24
N HIS A 24 0.05 10.64 21.66
CA HIS A 24 -1.03 11.49 21.16
C HIS A 24 -0.92 11.75 19.66
N ILE A 25 0.29 12.05 19.16
CA ILE A 25 0.55 12.27 17.74
C ILE A 25 0.27 11.01 16.93
N GLN A 26 0.74 9.85 17.38
CA GLN A 26 0.49 8.56 16.75
C GLN A 26 -1.01 8.26 16.66
N ARG A 27 -1.76 8.49 17.74
CA ARG A 27 -3.22 8.35 17.76
C ARG A 27 -3.92 9.33 16.82
N LEU A 28 -3.42 10.56 16.71
CA LEU A 28 -3.94 11.55 15.78
C LEU A 28 -3.76 11.08 14.32
N VAL A 29 -2.59 10.57 13.97
CA VAL A 29 -2.30 10.01 12.63
C VAL A 29 -3.24 8.85 12.31
N LEU A 30 -3.43 7.92 13.24
CA LEU A 30 -4.34 6.78 13.05
C LEU A 30 -5.81 7.23 12.94
N GLY A 31 -6.21 8.22 13.74
CA GLY A 31 -7.55 8.80 13.68
C GLY A 31 -7.82 9.49 12.34
N LEU A 32 -6.85 10.26 11.85
CA LEU A 32 -6.92 10.89 10.52
C LEU A 32 -6.99 9.85 9.41
N ALA A 33 -6.17 8.79 9.47
CA ALA A 33 -6.19 7.72 8.47
C ALA A 33 -7.55 7.00 8.42
N LYS A 34 -8.16 6.72 9.57
CA LYS A 34 -9.53 6.16 9.62
C LYS A 34 -10.55 7.09 8.99
N TYR A 35 -10.44 8.40 9.25
CA TYR A 35 -11.33 9.39 8.64
C TYR A 35 -11.14 9.44 7.12
N GLU A 36 -9.89 9.51 6.64
CA GLU A 36 -9.54 9.51 5.22
C GLU A 36 -10.11 8.30 4.47
N THR A 37 -10.12 7.11 5.09
CA THR A 37 -10.76 5.91 4.53
C THR A 37 -12.24 6.12 4.17
N HIS A 38 -13.01 6.82 5.02
CA HIS A 38 -14.44 7.05 4.77
C HIS A 38 -14.71 7.99 3.58
N PHE A 39 -13.75 8.86 3.24
CA PHE A 39 -13.86 9.80 2.11
C PHE A 39 -13.03 9.34 0.90
N HIS A 40 -12.48 8.13 0.96
CA HIS A 40 -11.66 7.63 -0.12
C HIS A 40 -12.53 7.21 -1.32
N PRO A 41 -12.20 7.60 -2.57
CA PRO A 41 -12.99 7.25 -3.76
C PRO A 41 -13.20 5.74 -4.00
N ARG A 42 -12.36 4.90 -3.37
CA ARG A 42 -12.42 3.43 -3.44
C ARG A 42 -13.39 2.81 -2.43
N GLY A 43 -14.04 3.62 -1.58
CA GLY A 43 -14.90 3.15 -0.49
C GLY A 43 -14.12 2.58 0.68
N ASP A 44 -14.74 2.60 1.86
CA ASP A 44 -14.15 2.15 3.12
C ASP A 44 -13.91 0.64 3.17
N TYR A 45 -14.77 -0.15 2.53
CA TYR A 45 -14.62 -1.61 2.40
C TYR A 45 -13.29 -2.01 1.77
N SER A 46 -12.70 -1.19 0.90
CA SER A 46 -11.40 -1.46 0.30
C SER A 46 -10.25 -1.42 1.32
N TYR A 47 -10.43 -0.78 2.47
CA TYR A 47 -9.37 -0.56 3.45
C TYR A 47 -9.60 -1.32 4.76
N GLY A 48 -10.59 -2.22 4.80
CA GLY A 48 -10.99 -2.92 6.02
C GLY A 48 -9.89 -3.79 6.65
N GLN A 49 -8.84 -4.12 5.88
CA GLN A 49 -7.70 -4.94 6.32
C GLN A 49 -6.42 -4.13 6.56
N ASP A 50 -6.47 -2.81 6.39
CA ASP A 50 -5.32 -1.94 6.69
C ASP A 50 -5.13 -1.81 8.20
N LEU A 51 -3.88 -1.81 8.64
CA LEU A 51 -3.53 -1.70 10.05
C LEU A 51 -3.70 -0.26 10.54
N LEU A 52 -4.82 -0.01 11.21
CA LEU A 52 -5.16 1.29 11.81
C LEU A 52 -5.38 1.20 13.33
N SER A 53 -4.82 0.19 13.99
CA SER A 53 -4.80 0.02 15.46
C SER A 53 -3.47 0.48 16.04
N PHE A 54 -3.54 1.17 17.17
CA PHE A 54 -2.35 1.66 17.87
C PHE A 54 -1.50 0.50 18.42
N GLU A 55 -2.14 -0.47 19.04
CA GLU A 55 -1.51 -1.61 19.71
C GLU A 55 -0.76 -2.49 18.69
N SER A 56 -1.38 -2.77 17.55
CA SER A 56 -0.77 -3.59 16.51
C SER A 56 0.35 -2.88 15.75
N MET A 57 0.31 -1.55 15.66
CA MET A 57 1.38 -0.75 15.04
C MET A 57 2.69 -0.88 15.81
N GLU A 58 2.67 -0.93 17.15
CA GLU A 58 3.90 -1.10 17.94
C GLU A 58 4.59 -2.44 17.64
N LEU A 59 3.83 -3.50 17.42
CA LEU A 59 4.36 -4.82 17.05
C LEU A 59 4.92 -4.81 15.63
N PHE A 60 4.24 -4.15 14.70
CA PHE A 60 4.70 -3.98 13.32
C PHE A 60 6.06 -3.27 13.27
N LEU A 61 6.19 -2.17 14.01
CA LEU A 61 7.37 -1.30 13.99
C LEU A 61 8.55 -1.84 14.80
N ALA A 62 8.36 -2.91 15.57
CA ALA A 62 9.46 -3.62 16.21
C ALA A 62 10.35 -4.36 15.18
N VAL A 63 9.84 -4.58 13.96
CA VAL A 63 10.56 -5.23 12.87
C VAL A 63 11.16 -4.16 11.96
N PRO A 64 12.49 -4.13 11.75
CA PRO A 64 13.10 -3.17 10.83
C PRO A 64 12.57 -3.32 9.40
N THR A 65 12.33 -2.18 8.77
CA THR A 65 11.98 -2.15 7.34
C THR A 65 13.18 -2.64 6.51
N THR A 66 12.92 -3.55 5.58
CA THR A 66 13.89 -4.03 4.59
C THR A 66 13.47 -3.57 3.20
N ASP A 67 14.42 -3.08 2.40
CA ASP A 67 14.15 -2.52 1.07
C ASP A 67 13.54 -3.54 0.09
N LYS A 68 13.93 -4.81 0.21
CA LYS A 68 13.58 -5.89 -0.73
C LYS A 68 13.34 -7.22 0.01
N PHE A 69 12.44 -8.03 -0.52
CA PHE A 69 12.14 -9.36 0.00
C PHE A 69 13.25 -10.38 -0.35
N PRO A 70 13.76 -11.17 0.62
CA PRO A 70 14.77 -12.21 0.37
C PRO A 70 14.16 -13.48 -0.23
N VAL A 71 14.24 -13.61 -1.56
CA VAL A 71 13.59 -14.65 -2.37
C VAL A 71 13.96 -16.07 -1.99
N GLU A 72 15.19 -16.27 -1.50
CA GLU A 72 15.71 -17.57 -1.08
C GLU A 72 14.83 -18.19 0.02
N SER A 73 14.12 -17.35 0.78
CA SER A 73 13.19 -17.77 1.82
C SER A 73 11.94 -18.50 1.29
N LEU A 74 11.58 -18.29 0.01
CA LEU A 74 10.40 -18.88 -0.64
C LEU A 74 10.75 -19.95 -1.68
N ARG A 75 11.90 -19.84 -2.35
CA ARG A 75 12.31 -20.78 -3.41
C ARG A 75 12.97 -22.04 -2.82
N GLY A 76 12.17 -22.91 -2.23
CA GLY A 76 12.64 -24.19 -1.67
C GLY A 76 11.65 -25.36 -1.71
N SER A 77 10.38 -25.13 -2.04
CA SER A 77 9.36 -26.18 -2.10
C SER A 77 8.88 -26.44 -3.53
N ASN A 78 8.68 -27.71 -3.89
CA ASN A 78 8.04 -28.13 -5.16
C ASN A 78 6.53 -27.76 -5.23
N THR A 79 6.06 -26.91 -4.33
CA THR A 79 4.67 -26.45 -4.23
C THR A 79 4.58 -25.01 -4.71
N LYS A 80 3.37 -24.56 -5.08
CA LYS A 80 3.12 -23.13 -5.34
C LYS A 80 3.62 -22.30 -4.15
N ALA A 81 4.38 -21.25 -4.43
CA ALA A 81 4.91 -20.37 -3.41
C ALA A 81 3.76 -19.67 -2.68
N THR A 82 3.89 -19.54 -1.37
CA THR A 82 2.92 -18.85 -0.51
C THR A 82 3.62 -17.86 0.41
N LEU A 83 2.94 -16.76 0.71
CA LEU A 83 3.41 -15.67 1.55
C LEU A 83 2.35 -15.38 2.62
N ASP A 84 2.73 -15.39 3.90
CA ASP A 84 1.82 -15.10 5.01
C ASP A 84 1.87 -13.60 5.32
N ILE A 85 0.88 -12.85 4.86
CA ILE A 85 0.78 -11.40 5.06
C ILE A 85 0.15 -11.14 6.43
N LYS A 86 0.89 -10.47 7.31
CA LYS A 86 0.46 -10.19 8.69
C LYS A 86 -0.22 -8.83 8.86
N ALA A 87 0.19 -7.85 8.09
CA ALA A 87 -0.39 -6.50 8.14
C ALA A 87 -0.06 -5.73 6.86
N VAL A 88 -0.89 -4.72 6.58
CA VAL A 88 -0.69 -3.76 5.50
C VAL A 88 -0.83 -2.35 6.07
N LEU A 89 0.16 -1.50 5.85
CA LEU A 89 0.10 -0.06 6.05
C LEU A 89 -0.21 0.59 4.72
N GLY A 90 -1.44 1.09 4.57
CA GLY A 90 -1.90 1.67 3.32
C GLY A 90 -1.54 3.13 3.10
N ASP A 91 -1.79 3.58 1.87
CA ASP A 91 -1.73 4.97 1.41
C ASP A 91 -2.48 5.94 2.33
N VAL A 92 -3.66 5.59 2.85
CA VAL A 92 -4.41 6.44 3.80
C VAL A 92 -3.61 6.76 5.07
N LEU A 93 -2.85 5.78 5.59
CA LEU A 93 -1.98 5.97 6.75
C LEU A 93 -0.74 6.79 6.37
N LEU A 94 -0.11 6.46 5.23
CA LEU A 94 1.09 7.14 4.75
C LEU A 94 0.80 8.62 4.44
N VAL A 95 -0.35 8.94 3.84
CA VAL A 95 -0.83 10.31 3.61
C VAL A 95 -1.03 11.03 4.93
N SER A 96 -1.70 10.40 5.89
CA SER A 96 -1.96 11.01 7.20
C SER A 96 -0.67 11.32 7.98
N ALA A 97 0.29 10.40 7.95
CA ALA A 97 1.62 10.59 8.51
C ALA A 97 2.39 11.71 7.77
N SER A 98 2.31 11.73 6.43
CA SER A 98 2.98 12.74 5.60
C SER A 98 2.47 14.15 5.86
N TRP A 99 1.16 14.30 6.01
CA TRP A 99 0.53 15.58 6.25
C TRP A 99 0.98 16.16 7.59
N LEU A 100 0.98 15.33 8.64
CA LEU A 100 1.42 15.73 9.97
C LEU A 100 2.89 16.22 9.98
N LEU A 101 3.75 15.53 9.25
CA LEU A 101 5.17 15.86 9.13
C LEU A 101 5.45 17.03 8.18
N GLY A 102 4.41 17.61 7.59
CA GLY A 102 4.50 18.79 6.73
C GLY A 102 4.97 18.50 5.31
N SER A 103 4.69 17.30 4.79
CA SER A 103 4.91 16.99 3.37
C SER A 103 4.10 17.91 2.46
N SER A 104 4.63 18.16 1.27
CA SER A 104 3.87 18.74 0.15
C SER A 104 3.17 17.70 -0.72
N GLU A 105 3.45 16.40 -0.53
CA GLU A 105 2.80 15.34 -1.29
C GLU A 105 1.30 15.29 -0.97
N THR A 106 0.51 15.06 -2.00
CA THR A 106 -0.94 14.94 -1.90
C THR A 106 -1.37 13.48 -1.78
N ARG A 107 -2.66 13.26 -1.51
CA ARG A 107 -3.26 11.92 -1.56
C ARG A 107 -2.99 11.21 -2.89
N PHE A 108 -2.96 11.93 -4.01
CA PHE A 108 -2.72 11.36 -5.34
C PHE A 108 -1.28 10.88 -5.53
N ASP A 109 -0.34 11.54 -4.86
CA ASP A 109 1.08 11.22 -4.97
C ASP A 109 1.45 9.92 -4.27
N LEU A 110 0.84 9.67 -3.10
CA LEU A 110 1.03 8.46 -2.30
C LEU A 110 -0.01 7.38 -2.58
N TYR A 111 -0.95 7.67 -3.47
CA TYR A 111 -1.94 6.71 -3.91
C TYR A 111 -1.25 5.43 -4.43
N ASP A 112 -1.76 4.27 -4.02
CA ASP A 112 -1.20 2.93 -4.27
C ASP A 112 0.09 2.59 -3.49
N CYS A 113 0.64 3.51 -2.69
CA CYS A 113 1.75 3.19 -1.81
C CYS A 113 1.27 2.30 -0.66
N CYS A 114 2.09 1.35 -0.25
CA CYS A 114 1.86 0.57 0.96
C CYS A 114 3.16 0.00 1.53
N ILE A 115 3.10 -0.44 2.78
CA ILE A 115 4.14 -1.24 3.43
C ILE A 115 3.49 -2.52 3.92
N VAL A 116 4.07 -3.66 3.60
CA VAL A 116 3.53 -4.97 3.99
C VAL A 116 4.42 -5.59 5.07
N ALA A 117 3.80 -6.13 6.12
CA ALA A 117 4.47 -7.07 7.01
C ALA A 117 4.13 -8.49 6.57
N VAL A 118 5.15 -9.31 6.41
CA VAL A 118 5.03 -10.69 5.97
C VAL A 118 5.84 -11.59 6.88
N GLN A 119 5.46 -12.86 6.94
CA GLN A 119 6.17 -13.88 7.69
C GLN A 119 6.51 -15.06 6.78
N VAL A 120 7.78 -15.46 6.77
CA VAL A 120 8.25 -16.63 6.03
C VAL A 120 9.13 -17.46 6.94
N ASN A 121 8.81 -18.75 7.10
CA ASN A 121 9.51 -19.65 8.02
C ASN A 121 9.66 -19.07 9.45
N SER A 122 8.61 -18.43 9.95
CA SER A 122 8.58 -17.73 11.25
C SER A 122 9.49 -16.50 11.38
N GLN A 123 10.12 -16.07 10.30
CA GLN A 123 10.89 -14.83 10.25
C GLN A 123 10.00 -13.69 9.72
N PRO A 124 9.86 -12.57 10.46
CA PRO A 124 9.09 -11.43 10.01
C PRO A 124 9.92 -10.51 9.10
N PHE A 125 9.26 -9.92 8.12
CA PHE A 125 9.82 -8.89 7.24
C PHE A 125 8.81 -7.76 7.07
N VAL A 126 9.28 -6.52 7.09
CA VAL A 126 8.49 -5.31 6.78
C VAL A 126 9.07 -4.70 5.53
N ILE A 127 8.27 -4.58 4.47
CA ILE A 127 8.78 -4.29 3.13
C ILE A 127 7.88 -3.26 2.44
N PRO A 128 8.45 -2.18 1.91
CA PRO A 128 7.70 -1.24 1.08
C PRO A 128 7.29 -1.90 -0.24
N ALA A 129 6.04 -1.69 -0.60
CA ALA A 129 5.40 -2.36 -1.72
C ALA A 129 4.52 -1.36 -2.49
N ALA A 130 4.03 -1.81 -3.63
CA ALA A 130 2.97 -1.14 -4.35
C ALA A 130 1.71 -2.00 -4.25
N ARG A 131 0.54 -1.36 -4.24
CA ARG A 131 -0.73 -2.06 -4.38
C ARG A 131 -1.65 -1.34 -5.34
N THR A 132 -2.50 -2.04 -6.07
CA THR A 132 -3.60 -1.41 -6.80
C THR A 132 -4.90 -2.11 -6.48
N LEU A 133 -5.97 -1.33 -6.39
CA LEU A 133 -7.31 -1.89 -6.39
C LEU A 133 -7.68 -2.18 -7.84
N THR A 134 -8.03 -3.42 -8.11
CA THR A 134 -8.55 -3.87 -9.39
C THR A 134 -10.05 -4.04 -9.29
N SER A 135 -10.76 -3.82 -10.40
CA SER A 135 -12.17 -4.17 -10.51
C SER A 135 -12.31 -5.14 -11.67
N THR A 136 -12.76 -6.36 -11.36
CA THR A 136 -13.08 -7.36 -12.38
C THR A 136 -14.46 -7.08 -12.95
N ILE A 137 -14.58 -7.12 -14.27
CA ILE A 137 -15.86 -7.03 -14.97
C ILE A 137 -16.82 -8.10 -14.40
N GLY A 138 -17.89 -7.68 -13.74
CA GLY A 138 -19.08 -8.52 -13.63
C GLY A 138 -19.61 -8.79 -15.03
N ALA A 139 -20.14 -9.98 -15.32
CA ALA A 139 -20.69 -10.37 -16.63
C ALA A 139 -21.71 -9.35 -17.22
N SER A 140 -22.23 -8.43 -16.41
CA SER A 140 -23.11 -7.33 -16.78
C SER A 140 -22.44 -6.14 -17.50
N ALA A 141 -21.12 -5.90 -17.36
CA ALA A 141 -20.47 -4.78 -18.07
C ALA A 141 -20.12 -5.11 -19.53
N ALA A 142 -20.24 -6.37 -19.94
CA ALA A 142 -20.14 -6.79 -21.35
C ALA A 142 -21.38 -6.36 -22.19
N GLN A 143 -22.38 -5.75 -21.56
CA GLN A 143 -23.65 -5.38 -22.20
C GLN A 143 -23.75 -3.92 -22.65
N ASP A 144 -22.78 -3.06 -22.30
CA ASP A 144 -22.78 -1.66 -22.75
C ASP A 144 -21.98 -1.51 -24.06
N MET A 145 -22.58 -2.02 -25.14
CA MET A 145 -22.03 -2.05 -26.51
C MET A 145 -21.83 -0.64 -27.13
N GLU A 146 -22.12 0.45 -26.42
CA GLU A 146 -21.85 1.81 -26.90
C GLU A 146 -20.47 2.36 -26.53
N MET A 147 -19.73 1.70 -25.64
CA MET A 147 -18.33 2.05 -25.36
C MET A 147 -17.42 1.28 -26.32
N GLY A 148 -17.08 1.93 -27.44
CA GLY A 148 -16.26 1.38 -28.51
C GLY A 148 -14.99 0.66 -28.04
N GLU A 149 -14.58 -0.36 -28.80
CA GLU A 149 -13.48 -1.29 -28.48
C GLU A 149 -12.08 -0.66 -28.40
N ASP A 150 -11.95 0.64 -28.67
CA ASP A 150 -10.68 1.36 -28.71
C ASP A 150 -10.33 2.00 -27.35
N GLY A 151 -9.33 1.40 -26.70
CA GLY A 151 -8.40 2.14 -25.84
C GLY A 151 -8.95 2.77 -24.56
N MET A 152 -9.77 2.05 -23.77
CA MET A 152 -10.13 2.53 -22.42
C MET A 152 -8.87 2.76 -21.57
N ILE A 153 -8.54 4.02 -21.33
CA ILE A 153 -7.54 4.45 -20.36
C ILE A 153 -8.28 4.62 -19.03
N PHE A 154 -8.02 3.71 -18.08
CA PHE A 154 -8.55 3.87 -16.72
C PHE A 154 -7.66 4.84 -15.95
N GLU A 155 -8.24 5.95 -15.51
CA GLU A 155 -7.52 6.96 -14.73
C GLU A 155 -7.24 6.47 -13.31
N LYS A 156 -6.11 6.92 -12.75
CA LYS A 156 -5.75 6.66 -11.36
C LYS A 156 -6.81 7.25 -10.44
N GLY A 157 -7.41 6.41 -9.61
CA GLY A 157 -8.41 6.84 -8.63
C GLY A 157 -9.86 6.85 -9.12
N SER A 158 -10.13 6.21 -10.25
CA SER A 158 -11.49 5.87 -10.68
C SER A 158 -12.25 5.11 -9.58
N GLY A 159 -13.56 5.35 -9.47
CA GLY A 159 -14.46 4.57 -8.62
C GLY A 159 -14.54 3.11 -9.08
N ASN A 160 -14.98 2.22 -8.21
CA ASN A 160 -15.13 0.79 -8.52
C ASN A 160 -16.59 0.33 -8.35
N GLU A 161 -16.91 -0.88 -8.85
CA GLU A 161 -18.27 -1.43 -8.90
C GLU A 161 -18.73 -2.11 -7.59
N GLY A 162 -17.96 -2.03 -6.50
CA GLY A 162 -18.31 -2.55 -5.18
C GLY A 162 -17.38 -3.66 -4.65
N PRO A 163 -17.62 -4.15 -3.42
CA PRO A 163 -16.75 -5.12 -2.75
C PRO A 163 -16.70 -6.50 -3.42
N ASP A 164 -17.77 -6.90 -4.13
CA ASP A 164 -17.87 -8.23 -4.76
C ASP A 164 -17.08 -8.35 -6.06
N THR A 165 -16.69 -7.21 -6.65
CA THR A 165 -16.00 -7.14 -7.93
C THR A 165 -14.60 -6.57 -7.80
N THR A 166 -14.13 -6.33 -6.59
CA THR A 166 -12.82 -5.73 -6.34
C THR A 166 -11.88 -6.65 -5.61
N LYS A 167 -10.59 -6.48 -5.92
CA LYS A 167 -9.49 -7.12 -5.20
C LYS A 167 -8.27 -6.23 -5.25
N TRP A 168 -7.48 -6.28 -4.19
CA TRP A 168 -6.15 -5.71 -4.17
C TRP A 168 -5.14 -6.66 -4.83
N VAL A 169 -4.25 -6.07 -5.60
CA VAL A 169 -3.04 -6.73 -6.10
C VAL A 169 -1.85 -5.98 -5.53
N TYR A 170 -0.91 -6.72 -4.95
CA TYR A 170 0.29 -6.21 -4.29
C TYR A 170 1.53 -6.66 -5.07
N TRP A 171 2.48 -5.76 -5.25
CA TRP A 171 3.79 -6.06 -5.83
C TRP A 171 4.88 -5.71 -4.83
N ILE A 172 5.66 -6.73 -4.46
CA ILE A 172 6.74 -6.65 -3.47
C ILE A 172 8.07 -6.84 -4.20
N PRO A 173 9.01 -5.88 -4.11
CA PRO A 173 10.30 -5.99 -4.78
C PRO A 173 11.15 -7.08 -4.12
N CYS A 174 11.89 -7.86 -4.91
CA CYS A 174 12.72 -8.95 -4.45
C CYS A 174 14.23 -8.64 -4.52
N SER A 175 15.01 -9.31 -3.67
CA SER A 175 16.47 -9.19 -3.60
C SER A 175 17.17 -9.54 -4.91
N ASP A 176 16.64 -10.51 -5.66
CA ASP A 176 17.14 -10.97 -6.96
C ASP A 176 16.71 -10.10 -8.15
N GLY A 177 16.01 -8.99 -7.91
CA GLY A 177 15.50 -8.10 -8.94
C GLY A 177 14.17 -8.54 -9.56
N THR A 178 13.53 -9.58 -9.03
CA THR A 178 12.16 -9.96 -9.42
C THR A 178 11.08 -9.23 -8.60
N TRP A 179 9.82 -9.51 -8.93
CA TRP A 179 8.63 -9.04 -8.25
C TRP A 179 7.84 -10.23 -7.72
N LEU A 180 7.37 -10.10 -6.49
CA LEU A 180 6.35 -10.98 -5.91
C LEU A 180 4.99 -10.32 -6.07
N GLU A 181 4.08 -10.97 -6.77
CA GLU A 181 2.68 -10.56 -6.82
C GLU A 181 1.86 -11.36 -5.79
N ALA A 182 1.09 -10.68 -4.95
CA ALA A 182 0.10 -11.27 -4.07
C ALA A 182 -1.27 -10.62 -4.30
N GLN A 183 -2.35 -11.40 -4.26
CA GLN A 183 -3.70 -10.89 -4.48
C GLN A 183 -4.58 -11.12 -3.25
N SER A 184 -5.51 -10.21 -2.98
CA SER A 184 -6.55 -10.45 -1.98
C SER A 184 -7.61 -11.41 -2.52
N GLU A 185 -8.19 -12.21 -1.65
CA GLU A 185 -9.33 -13.09 -1.95
C GLU A 185 -10.52 -12.65 -1.09
N ASN A 186 -11.70 -12.44 -1.69
CA ASN A 186 -12.89 -11.95 -0.98
C ASN A 186 -12.64 -10.66 -0.17
N SER A 187 -11.90 -9.71 -0.74
CA SER A 187 -11.46 -8.47 -0.06
C SER A 187 -10.52 -8.69 1.15
N GLU A 188 -10.06 -9.91 1.40
CA GLU A 188 -9.11 -10.22 2.47
C GLU A 188 -7.70 -10.45 1.91
N VAL A 189 -6.72 -9.71 2.45
CA VAL A 189 -5.29 -9.91 2.12
C VAL A 189 -4.50 -10.57 3.25
N ILE A 190 -4.94 -10.42 4.50
CA ILE A 190 -4.23 -10.94 5.67
C ILE A 190 -4.30 -12.47 5.72
N GLY A 191 -3.18 -13.09 6.06
CA GLY A 191 -2.97 -14.54 6.12
C GLY A 191 -2.19 -15.08 4.92
N LEU A 192 -2.28 -16.39 4.73
CA LEU A 192 -1.55 -17.09 3.68
C LEU A 192 -2.10 -16.73 2.29
N ARG A 193 -1.24 -16.25 1.39
CA ARG A 193 -1.59 -15.90 0.01
C ARG A 193 -0.70 -16.62 -0.97
N HIS A 194 -1.28 -17.05 -2.08
CA HIS A 194 -0.50 -17.52 -3.22
C HIS A 194 0.23 -16.35 -3.85
N VAL A 195 1.47 -16.60 -4.26
CA VAL A 195 2.30 -15.59 -4.91
C VAL A 195 2.87 -16.07 -6.23
N GLU A 196 3.00 -15.13 -7.15
CA GLU A 196 3.63 -15.33 -8.45
C GLU A 196 4.91 -14.48 -8.55
N PHE A 197 5.89 -14.97 -9.31
CA PHE A 197 7.15 -14.27 -9.52
C PHE A 197 7.21 -13.72 -10.93
N PHE A 198 7.66 -12.48 -11.05
CA PHE A 198 7.84 -11.82 -12.34
C PHE A 198 9.21 -11.15 -12.43
N THR A 199 9.83 -11.22 -13.61
CA THR A 199 10.90 -10.27 -13.96
C THR A 199 10.29 -8.92 -14.31
N ASP A 200 11.10 -7.88 -14.50
CA ASP A 200 10.59 -6.57 -14.96
C ASP A 200 9.81 -6.67 -16.28
N ASP A 201 10.37 -7.39 -17.26
CA ASP A 201 9.70 -7.63 -18.55
C ASP A 201 8.43 -8.47 -18.35
N GLY A 202 8.51 -9.54 -17.57
CA GLY A 202 7.37 -10.42 -17.31
C GLY A 202 6.22 -9.71 -16.57
N LEU A 203 6.53 -8.82 -15.62
CA LEU A 203 5.53 -8.01 -14.93
C LEU A 203 4.92 -6.99 -15.89
N THR A 204 5.72 -6.38 -16.75
CA THR A 204 5.23 -5.45 -17.77
C THR A 204 4.26 -6.14 -18.73
N ASP A 205 4.62 -7.30 -19.27
CA ASP A 205 3.75 -8.11 -20.13
C ASP A 205 2.47 -8.52 -19.39
N HIS A 206 2.60 -8.94 -18.13
CA HIS A 206 1.46 -9.31 -17.28
C HIS A 206 0.47 -8.14 -17.09
N LEU A 207 0.97 -6.95 -16.73
CA LEU A 207 0.15 -5.75 -16.51
C LEU A 207 -0.56 -5.31 -17.79
N GLN A 208 0.12 -5.36 -18.94
CA GLN A 208 -0.47 -5.03 -20.23
C GLN A 208 -1.58 -6.02 -20.62
N LEU A 209 -1.35 -7.32 -20.42
CA LEU A 209 -2.35 -8.35 -20.67
C LEU A 209 -3.58 -8.17 -19.77
N LYS A 210 -3.37 -7.82 -18.49
CA LYS A 210 -4.44 -7.68 -17.49
C LYS A 210 -5.13 -6.33 -17.46
N GLN A 211 -4.68 -5.36 -18.27
CA GLN A 211 -5.20 -4.00 -18.23
C GLN A 211 -6.73 -3.92 -18.37
N LYS A 212 -7.30 -4.64 -19.35
CA LYS A 212 -8.75 -4.65 -19.58
C LYS A 212 -9.50 -5.39 -18.48
N ASP A 213 -8.96 -6.52 -18.04
CA ASP A 213 -9.58 -7.38 -17.03
C ASP A 213 -9.61 -6.73 -15.64
N TRP A 214 -8.57 -5.97 -15.29
CA TRP A 214 -8.37 -5.43 -13.94
C TRP A 214 -8.70 -3.95 -13.81
N ARG A 215 -8.91 -3.25 -14.94
CA ARG A 215 -9.14 -1.80 -15.01
C ARG A 215 -8.08 -1.00 -14.25
N ILE A 216 -6.81 -1.35 -14.46
CA ILE A 216 -5.67 -0.70 -13.80
C ILE A 216 -5.00 0.33 -14.71
N SER A 217 -4.51 1.41 -14.09
CA SER A 217 -3.78 2.48 -14.77
C SER A 217 -2.31 2.13 -15.05
N ARG A 218 -1.70 1.28 -14.21
CA ARG A 218 -0.30 0.84 -14.33
C ARG A 218 -0.12 -0.16 -15.46
N ARG A 219 0.93 0.04 -16.27
CA ARG A 219 1.22 -0.77 -17.47
C ARG A 219 2.60 -1.38 -17.49
N ARG A 220 3.51 -0.89 -16.64
CA ARG A 220 4.93 -1.23 -16.70
C ARG A 220 5.48 -1.45 -15.30
N ALA A 221 6.46 -2.36 -15.18
CA ALA A 221 7.17 -2.60 -13.92
C ALA A 221 7.83 -1.32 -13.37
N GLU A 222 8.33 -0.44 -14.25
CA GLU A 222 8.89 0.85 -13.87
C GLU A 222 7.91 1.70 -13.03
N GLU A 223 6.65 1.77 -13.46
CA GLU A 223 5.61 2.55 -12.76
C GLU A 223 5.23 1.93 -11.41
N VAL A 224 5.35 0.60 -11.29
CA VAL A 224 5.22 -0.10 -10.00
C VAL A 224 6.40 0.26 -9.10
N GLY A 225 7.62 0.25 -9.64
CA GLY A 225 8.85 0.63 -8.95
C GLY A 225 8.87 2.07 -8.45
N GLU A 226 8.30 3.01 -9.19
CA GLU A 226 8.13 4.40 -8.74
C GLU A 226 7.29 4.50 -7.46
N VAL A 227 6.22 3.69 -7.36
CA VAL A 227 5.38 3.65 -6.16
C VAL A 227 6.06 2.93 -5.01
N VAL A 228 6.77 1.84 -5.26
CA VAL A 228 7.59 1.20 -4.23
C VAL A 228 8.62 2.16 -3.66
N LYS A 229 9.28 2.94 -4.52
CA LYS A 229 10.24 3.96 -4.10
C LYS A 229 9.59 5.00 -3.19
N LYS A 230 8.38 5.48 -3.55
CA LYS A 230 7.61 6.37 -2.68
C LYS A 230 7.23 5.70 -1.36
N SER A 231 6.74 4.46 -1.38
CA SER A 231 6.44 3.69 -0.17
C SER A 231 7.67 3.59 0.76
N TYR A 232 8.87 3.40 0.19
CA TYR A 232 10.12 3.35 0.94
C TYR A 232 10.50 4.69 1.55
N ASP A 233 10.38 5.78 0.80
CA ASP A 233 10.69 7.11 1.33
C ASP A 233 9.73 7.49 2.47
N TYR A 234 8.48 7.06 2.40
CA TYR A 234 7.46 7.31 3.42
C TYR A 234 7.46 6.32 4.59
N SER A 235 8.05 5.13 4.45
CA SER A 235 8.27 4.26 5.62
C SER A 235 9.18 4.91 6.64
N ARG A 236 10.20 5.64 6.19
CA ARG A 236 11.12 6.41 7.04
C ARG A 236 10.46 7.54 7.82
N TRP A 237 9.26 7.96 7.40
CA TRP A 237 8.46 8.97 8.11
C TRP A 237 7.67 8.34 9.25
N LEU A 238 7.19 7.11 9.07
CA LEU A 238 6.60 6.33 10.16
C LEU A 238 7.63 6.06 11.25
N ASP A 239 8.89 5.77 10.88
CA ASP A 239 9.98 5.60 11.84
C ASP A 239 10.19 6.85 12.70
N GLN A 240 10.00 8.06 12.15
CA GLN A 240 10.12 9.30 12.93
C GLN A 240 8.97 9.45 13.94
N ILE A 241 7.74 9.17 13.53
CA ILE A 241 6.54 9.30 14.39
C ILE A 241 6.53 8.21 15.47
N TRP A 242 7.01 7.01 15.16
CA TRP A 242 7.01 5.87 16.06
C TRP A 242 8.36 5.54 16.70
N SER A 243 9.40 6.34 16.45
CA SER A 243 10.70 6.21 17.14
C SER A 243 10.51 6.28 18.66
N ARG A 244 10.99 5.24 19.35
CA ARG A 244 11.08 5.29 20.81
C ARG A 244 12.22 6.24 21.20
N PRO A 245 12.03 7.12 22.20
CA PRO A 245 13.16 7.80 22.82
C PRO A 245 14.18 6.77 23.29
N ALA A 246 15.46 7.05 23.07
CA ALA A 246 16.57 6.24 23.60
C ALA A 246 16.59 6.26 25.14
#